data_AF-A0A5B7JMZ3-F1
#
_entry.id   AF-A0A5B7JMZ3-F1
#
_cell.length_a   1.000
_cell.length_b   1.000
_cell.length_c   1.000
_cell.angle_alpha   90.00
_cell.angle_beta   90.00
_cell.angle_gamma   90.00
#
_symmetry.space_group_name_H-M   'P 1'
#
loop_
_entity.id
_entity.type
_entity.pdbx_description
1 polymer ?
#
loop_
_entity_poly.entity_id
_entity_poly.type
_entity_poly.pdbx_seq_one_letter_code
_entity_poly.pdbx_strand_id
1 'polypeptide(L)' 'MEDATEAKQQCTGMEIDGRRIRVDYSITARPHTPTPGIYMGRPT' A
#
# COMPACT_ATOMS: atom_id res chain seq x y z
N MET A 1 12.97 -5.51 -0.37
CA MET A 1 12.27 -6.51 -1.22
C MET A 1 11.64 -7.61 -0.38
N GLU A 2 12.30 -8.01 0.71
CA GLU A 2 11.76 -8.94 1.69
C GLU A 2 10.40 -8.49 2.24
N ASP A 3 10.30 -7.25 2.73
CA ASP A 3 9.05 -6.68 3.25
C ASP A 3 7.90 -6.72 2.23
N ALA A 4 8.19 -6.44 0.96
CA ALA A 4 7.19 -6.47 -0.10
C ALA A 4 6.72 -7.91 -0.42
N THR A 5 7.62 -8.88 -0.27
CA THR A 5 7.33 -10.30 -0.48
C THR A 5 6.49 -10.84 0.66
N GLU A 6 6.88 -10.54 1.90
CA GLU A 6 6.13 -10.90 3.11
C GLU A 6 4.72 -10.31 3.08
N ALA A 7 4.61 -9.01 2.80
CA ALA A 7 3.32 -8.33 2.70
C ALA A 7 2.42 -8.97 1.64
N LYS A 8 2.95 -9.31 0.46
CA LYS A 8 2.18 -9.99 -0.58
C LYS A 8 1.66 -11.36 -0.11
N GLN A 9 2.51 -12.15 0.53
CA GLN A 9 2.15 -13.50 0.99
C GLN A 9 1.09 -13.47 2.08
N GLN A 10 1.23 -12.57 3.04
CA GLN A 10 0.34 -12.50 4.20
C GLN A 10 -0.98 -11.78 3.92
N CYS A 11 -0.96 -10.77 3.05
CA CYS A 11 -2.12 -9.89 2.86
C CYS A 11 -3.01 -10.28 1.67
N THR A 12 -2.54 -11.14 0.76
CA THR A 12 -3.37 -11.55 -0.38
C THR A 12 -4.54 -12.43 0.08
N GLY A 13 -5.75 -12.08 -0.32
CA GLY A 13 -6.97 -12.80 0.05
C GLY A 13 -7.56 -12.44 1.41
N MET A 14 -6.97 -11.49 2.15
CA MET A 14 -7.57 -10.90 3.36
C MET A 14 -8.90 -10.24 3.04
N GLU A 15 -9.79 -10.21 4.02
CA GLU A 15 -11.07 -9.52 3.92
C GLU A 15 -10.98 -8.11 4.49
N ILE A 16 -11.32 -7.11 3.67
CA ILE A 16 -11.45 -5.72 4.08
C ILE A 16 -12.84 -5.26 3.62
N ASP A 17 -13.65 -4.76 4.55
CA ASP A 17 -15.04 -4.33 4.30
C ASP A 17 -15.89 -5.38 3.57
N GLY A 18 -15.75 -6.66 3.95
CA GLY A 18 -16.49 -7.77 3.36
C GLY A 18 -16.02 -8.19 1.95
N ARG A 19 -14.85 -7.71 1.51
CA ARG A 19 -14.28 -8.02 0.19
C ARG A 19 -12.89 -8.62 0.32
N ARG A 20 -12.62 -9.68 -0.44
CA ARG A 20 -11.29 -10.27 -0.53
C ARG A 20 -10.39 -9.40 -1.42
N ILE A 21 -9.31 -8.91 -0.85
CA ILE A 21 -8.36 -8.04 -1.57
C ILE A 21 -7.24 -8.87 -2.23
N ARG A 22 -6.72 -8.37 -3.35
CA ARG A 22 -5.55 -8.93 -4.03
C ARG A 22 -4.36 -8.01 -3.84
N VAL A 23 -3.20 -8.58 -3.51
CA VAL A 23 -1.95 -7.85 -3.34
C VAL A 23 -0.95 -8.31 -4.39
N ASP A 24 -0.39 -7.35 -5.14
CA ASP A 24 0.61 -7.56 -6.20
C ASP A 24 1.71 -6.51 -6.14
N TYR A 25 2.81 -6.76 -6.85
CA TYR A 25 3.89 -5.79 -6.98
C TYR A 25 3.48 -4.61 -7.86
N SER A 26 3.99 -3.42 -7.53
CA SER A 26 3.87 -2.24 -8.39
C SER A 26 4.69 -2.44 -9.67
N ILE A 27 4.14 -2.00 -10.80
CA ILE A 27 4.85 -2.02 -12.09
C ILE A 27 5.95 -0.95 -12.13
N THR A 28 5.74 0.17 -11.43
CA THR A 28 6.67 1.29 -11.42
C THR A 28 7.85 1.05 -10.49
N ALA A 29 9.06 1.32 -10.99
CA ALA A 29 10.30 1.25 -10.21
C ALA A 29 10.62 2.57 -9.46
N ARG A 30 10.06 3.70 -9.91
CA ARG A 30 10.26 5.02 -9.28
C ARG A 30 9.13 5.30 -8.29
N PRO A 31 9.42 5.93 -7.12
CA PRO A 31 8.39 6.46 -6.25
C PRO A 31 7.48 7.46 -6.96
N HIS A 32 6.19 7.49 -6.60
CA HIS A 32 5.27 8.53 -7.05
C HIS A 32 5.76 9.92 -6.60
N THR A 33 5.51 10.93 -7.43
CA THR A 33 5.68 12.32 -6.99
C THR A 33 4.73 12.58 -5.83
N PRO A 34 5.21 13.07 -4.68
CA PRO A 34 4.33 13.43 -3.57
C PRO A 34 3.23 14.36 -4.07
N THR A 35 1.99 14.09 -3.67
CA THR A 35 0.85 14.95 -4.04
C THR A 35 1.20 16.39 -3.62
N PRO A 36 1.23 17.36 -4.56
CA PRO A 36 1.53 18.74 -4.22
C PRO A 36 0.48 19.26 -3.23
N GLY A 37 0.87 19.42 -1.98
CA GLY A 37 -0.03 19.79 -0.90
C GLY A 37 0.66 19.64 0.45
N ILE A 38 0.29 20.50 1.39
CA ILE A 38 0.75 20.40 2.77
C ILE A 38 -0.18 19.42 3.48
N TYR A 39 0.39 18.42 4.17
CA TYR A 39 -0.39 17.51 4.98
C TYR A 39 -0.97 18.27 6.19
N MET A 40 -2.28 18.55 6.15
CA MET A 40 -3.03 19.23 7.22
C MET A 40 -3.52 18.21 8.27
N GLY A 41 -2.68 17.26 8.69
CA GLY A 41 -3.02 16.31 9.74
C GLY A 41 -3.38 17.00 11.06
N ARG A 42 -4.04 16.28 11.98
CA ARG A 42 -4.33 16.83 13.32
C ARG A 42 -3.01 17.22 14.01
N PRO A 43 -2.85 18.46 14.49
CA PRO A 43 -1.77 18.78 15.41
C PRO A 43 -1.99 17.94 16.67
N THR A 44 -0.99 17.15 17.03
CA THR A 44 -0.90 16.50 18.34
C THR A 44 -0.63 17.52 19.42
#